data_AF-A0A428Q4X2-F1
#
_entry.id   AF-A0A428Q4X2-F1
#
_cell.length_a   1.000
_cell.length_b   1.000
_cell.length_c   1.000
_cell.angle_alpha   90.00
_cell.angle_beta   90.00
_cell.angle_gamma   90.00
#
_symmetry.space_group_name_H-M   'P 1'
#
loop_
_entity.id
_entity.type
_entity.pdbx_description
1 polymer ?
#
loop_
_entity_poly.entity_id
_entity_poly.type
_entity_poly.pdbx_seq_one_letter_code
_entity_poly.pdbx_strand_id
1 'polypeptide(L)'
;MAVARASSGPRHLSWCITSLRRAYATTTTSPSWTSTSSTPTRTNRPNLSSRSPSNRGPQTSSPIQADQPRRKGLEGPPPAKNPQYDNPQLENPRAHTPFHIPTQAKLFVQSNGRLKTTPDVWQFLHETGIEYNNSKALKIWLGPESKRITTNFRCIVQYSPEYILHPYHLQYLTPHGHPLAPAMMAQYRQKLVDQQLWIYTMNRCGFNGVVKGITQRRLAGALASALEDLGHPGTGIRGTVIITLRDVLKAAHNPAHLFGQAVAQSIDREWKQHLWRKKSDPVRSPRAQRFGQG
;
A
#
# COMPACT_ATOMS: atom_id res chain seq x y z
N MET A 1 43.04 -22.03 14.48
CA MET A 1 42.61 -21.20 13.34
C MET A 1 41.14 -21.49 13.07
N ALA A 2 40.23 -20.55 13.40
CA ALA A 2 38.80 -20.71 13.20
C ALA A 2 38.33 -19.73 12.12
N VAL A 3 37.83 -20.26 11.00
CA VAL A 3 37.30 -19.49 9.87
C VAL A 3 35.80 -19.35 10.07
N ALA A 4 35.35 -18.15 10.42
CA ALA A 4 33.93 -17.81 10.50
C ALA A 4 33.38 -17.56 9.08
N ARG A 5 32.50 -18.45 8.60
CA ARG A 5 31.69 -18.22 7.40
C ARG A 5 30.43 -17.43 7.77
N ALA A 6 30.35 -16.19 7.32
CA ALA A 6 29.14 -15.39 7.39
C ALA A 6 28.12 -15.88 6.34
N SER A 7 26.92 -16.27 6.78
CA SER A 7 25.82 -16.60 5.86
C SER A 7 25.10 -15.31 5.44
N SER A 8 25.15 -15.01 4.15
CA SER A 8 24.40 -13.91 3.54
C SER A 8 23.00 -14.39 3.17
N GLY A 9 22.07 -14.30 4.12
CA GLY A 9 20.63 -14.50 3.86
C GLY A 9 19.96 -13.24 3.27
N PRO A 10 18.91 -13.37 2.45
CA PRO A 10 18.19 -12.24 1.87
C PRO A 10 17.42 -11.46 2.94
N ARG A 11 17.71 -10.16 3.05
CA ARG A 11 17.10 -9.24 4.03
C ARG A 11 15.65 -8.92 3.64
N HIS A 12 14.70 -9.72 4.10
CA HIS A 12 13.28 -9.32 4.13
C HIS A 12 13.05 -8.40 5.33
N LEU A 13 13.12 -7.08 5.08
CA LEU A 13 12.95 -6.05 6.10
C LEU A 13 11.46 -5.92 6.48
N SER A 14 11.06 -6.66 7.52
CA SER A 14 9.87 -6.34 8.32
C SER A 14 10.26 -5.23 9.30
N TRP A 15 9.69 -4.05 9.14
CA TRP A 15 10.10 -2.86 9.90
C TRP A 15 9.33 -2.74 11.21
N CYS A 16 10.06 -2.51 12.31
CA CYS A 16 9.50 -1.98 13.56
C CYS A 16 9.36 -0.46 13.47
N ILE A 17 8.18 0.06 13.82
CA ILE A 17 7.89 1.50 13.88
C ILE A 17 8.75 2.18 14.97
N THR A 18 9.15 1.43 16.01
CA THR A 18 9.93 1.91 17.15
C THR A 18 11.32 2.43 16.79
N SER A 19 11.92 2.01 15.67
CA SER A 19 13.25 2.46 15.25
C SER A 19 13.26 3.81 14.51
N LEU A 20 12.10 4.46 14.31
CA LEU A 20 12.00 5.65 13.46
C LEU A 20 12.41 6.97 14.13
N ARG A 21 12.54 7.05 15.45
CA ARG A 21 13.04 8.28 16.12
C ARG A 21 14.56 8.47 16.06
N ARG A 22 15.36 7.40 15.90
CA ARG A 22 16.83 7.55 15.91
C ARG A 22 17.43 8.03 14.58
N ALA A 23 16.69 7.94 13.48
CA ALA A 23 17.22 8.30 12.15
C ALA A 23 17.04 9.78 11.75
N TYR A 24 16.28 10.58 12.52
CA TYR A 24 16.01 11.99 12.16
C TYR A 24 16.12 12.99 13.34
N ALA A 25 16.63 12.56 14.50
CA ALA A 25 16.78 13.44 15.67
C ALA A 25 18.17 14.09 15.83
N THR A 26 19.04 14.02 14.82
CA THR A 26 20.38 14.63 14.89
C THR A 26 20.66 15.50 13.67
N THR A 27 19.99 16.66 13.56
CA THR A 27 20.58 17.90 13.04
C THR A 27 19.60 19.05 13.30
N THR A 28 19.72 19.68 14.47
CA THR A 28 19.23 21.05 14.68
C THR A 28 20.38 21.81 15.31
N THR A 29 21.30 22.22 14.45
CA THR A 29 22.25 23.29 14.73
C THR A 29 22.08 24.27 13.59
N SER A 30 21.40 25.36 13.90
CA SER A 30 21.12 26.48 13.00
C SER A 30 22.42 27.05 12.44
N PRO A 31 22.55 27.26 11.12
CA PRO A 31 23.54 28.18 10.59
C PRO A 31 22.92 29.58 10.52
N SER A 32 23.51 30.49 11.30
CA SER A 32 23.40 31.93 11.16
C SER A 32 23.77 32.37 9.75
N TRP A 33 22.94 33.21 9.15
CA TRP A 33 23.23 33.89 7.90
C TRP A 33 24.22 35.02 8.16
N THR A 34 25.43 34.90 7.63
CA THR A 34 26.32 36.04 7.44
C THR A 34 26.80 36.04 5.99
N SER A 35 26.36 37.06 5.28
CA SER A 35 26.76 37.45 3.94
C SER A 35 28.27 37.59 3.83
N THR A 36 28.87 37.00 2.80
CA THR A 36 30.12 37.52 2.25
C THR A 36 30.18 37.24 0.76
N SER A 37 30.33 38.33 0.03
CA SER A 37 30.46 38.47 -1.41
C SER A 37 31.71 37.81 -1.96
N SER A 38 31.57 37.07 -3.06
CA SER A 38 32.65 36.89 -4.04
C SER A 38 32.10 36.36 -5.37
N THR A 39 32.06 37.24 -6.36
CA THR A 39 31.93 36.99 -7.80
C THR A 39 33.15 36.18 -8.30
N PRO A 40 32.97 35.31 -9.30
CA PRO A 40 33.69 35.54 -10.57
C PRO A 40 32.83 35.18 -11.80
N THR A 41 32.66 36.11 -12.73
CA THR A 41 33.43 36.26 -13.97
C THR A 41 32.97 35.33 -15.10
N ARG A 42 32.11 35.92 -15.91
CA ARG A 42 31.64 35.54 -17.24
C ARG A 42 32.79 35.60 -18.25
N THR A 43 33.04 34.51 -18.99
CA THR A 43 33.81 34.55 -20.24
C THR A 43 32.98 34.00 -21.39
N ASN A 44 32.92 34.81 -22.44
CA ASN A 44 32.17 34.66 -23.67
C ASN A 44 32.91 33.78 -24.71
N ARG A 45 32.09 33.12 -25.57
CA ARG A 45 32.27 32.86 -27.03
C ARG A 45 33.24 31.74 -27.49
N PRO A 46 33.15 31.26 -28.76
CA PRO A 46 32.20 31.58 -29.85
C PRO A 46 31.57 30.38 -30.61
N ASN A 47 30.59 30.74 -31.45
CA ASN A 47 30.03 30.03 -32.62
C ASN A 47 31.10 29.47 -33.57
N LEU A 48 30.81 28.29 -34.15
CA LEU A 48 31.31 27.87 -35.47
C LEU A 48 30.15 27.30 -36.29
N SER A 49 29.88 27.98 -37.40
CA SER A 49 28.98 27.57 -38.48
C SER A 49 29.77 27.02 -39.66
N SER A 50 29.27 25.96 -40.28
CA SER A 50 29.50 25.58 -41.69
C SER A 50 28.29 24.73 -42.09
N ARG A 51 27.31 25.12 -42.94
CA ARG A 51 27.36 25.53 -44.37
C ARG A 51 28.17 24.48 -45.17
N SER A 52 27.68 23.79 -46.21
CA SER A 52 26.72 24.14 -47.27
C SER A 52 26.22 22.84 -48.01
N PRO A 53 25.79 22.83 -49.31
CA PRO A 53 24.37 22.86 -49.72
C PRO A 53 24.00 21.87 -50.89
N SER A 54 22.82 22.10 -51.49
CA SER A 54 22.46 21.89 -52.93
C SER A 54 21.76 20.58 -53.33
N ASN A 55 20.81 20.48 -54.28
CA ASN A 55 19.75 21.32 -54.90
C ASN A 55 19.12 20.48 -56.07
N ARG A 56 17.88 20.82 -56.50
CA ARG A 56 17.15 20.43 -57.76
C ARG A 56 16.67 18.97 -57.88
N GLY A 57 15.40 18.61 -58.18
CA GLY A 57 14.27 19.20 -58.95
C GLY A 57 13.90 18.22 -60.10
N PRO A 58 12.81 18.36 -60.92
CA PRO A 58 11.51 19.02 -60.74
C PRO A 58 10.25 18.21 -61.28
N GLN A 59 9.06 18.70 -60.89
CA GLN A 59 7.73 18.85 -61.57
C GLN A 59 7.10 17.84 -62.58
N THR A 60 5.77 17.66 -62.45
CA THR A 60 4.67 17.86 -63.45
C THR A 60 3.33 17.34 -62.83
N SER A 61 2.33 18.16 -62.45
CA SER A 61 1.24 18.83 -63.20
C SER A 61 0.12 17.93 -63.79
N SER A 62 -1.01 17.83 -63.05
CA SER A 62 -2.49 17.86 -63.32
C SER A 62 -3.09 17.46 -64.71
N PRO A 63 -4.44 17.49 -65.00
CA PRO A 63 -5.69 17.64 -64.20
C PRO A 63 -6.89 16.71 -64.66
N ILE A 64 -8.10 16.96 -64.10
CA ILE A 64 -9.47 16.99 -64.75
C ILE A 64 -10.59 16.09 -64.13
N GLN A 65 -11.57 16.78 -63.52
CA GLN A 65 -13.06 16.68 -63.48
C GLN A 65 -13.80 15.33 -63.64
N ALA A 66 -14.83 15.10 -62.82
CA ALA A 66 -16.25 15.39 -63.17
C ALA A 66 -17.27 14.88 -62.13
N ASP A 67 -18.50 15.40 -62.28
CA ASP A 67 -19.70 15.47 -61.44
C ASP A 67 -20.47 14.17 -61.06
N GLN A 68 -21.08 14.23 -59.85
CA GLN A 68 -22.44 13.79 -59.41
C GLN A 68 -22.90 12.29 -59.46
N PRO A 69 -24.02 11.87 -58.80
CA PRO A 69 -24.95 12.58 -57.89
C PRO A 69 -25.29 11.87 -56.54
N ARG A 70 -26.01 12.64 -55.69
CA ARG A 70 -26.80 12.27 -54.49
C ARG A 70 -27.47 10.88 -54.52
N ARG A 71 -27.37 10.15 -53.39
CA ARG A 71 -28.47 9.32 -52.87
C ARG A 71 -28.81 9.70 -51.42
N LYS A 72 -30.08 10.06 -51.25
CA LYS A 72 -30.81 10.22 -49.99
C LYS A 72 -31.01 8.84 -49.33
N GLY A 73 -31.02 8.79 -48.00
CA GLY A 73 -31.81 7.79 -47.27
C GLY A 73 -31.16 7.22 -46.02
N LEU A 74 -31.83 7.46 -44.88
CA LEU A 74 -31.77 6.75 -43.60
C LEU A 74 -30.69 7.20 -42.59
N GLU A 75 -30.83 8.44 -42.13
CA GLU A 75 -30.49 8.79 -40.74
C GLU A 75 -31.47 8.07 -39.80
N GLY A 76 -31.06 6.93 -39.26
CA GLY A 76 -31.66 6.38 -38.06
C GLY A 76 -31.21 7.20 -36.85
N PRO A 77 -32.06 7.39 -35.81
CA PRO A 77 -31.62 8.02 -34.57
C PRO A 77 -30.42 7.23 -34.00
N PRO A 78 -29.42 7.90 -33.41
CA PRO A 78 -28.29 7.22 -32.81
C PRO A 78 -28.82 6.20 -31.79
N PRO A 79 -28.27 4.97 -31.74
CA PRO A 79 -28.71 3.97 -30.79
C PRO A 79 -28.62 4.56 -29.39
N ALA A 80 -29.75 4.50 -28.67
CA ALA A 80 -29.86 4.96 -27.30
C ALA A 80 -28.65 4.43 -26.51
N LYS A 81 -27.86 5.35 -25.93
CA LYS A 81 -26.81 4.98 -25.00
C LYS A 81 -27.47 4.16 -23.89
N ASN A 82 -27.16 2.86 -23.84
CA ASN A 82 -27.52 2.03 -22.70
C ASN A 82 -27.06 2.75 -21.42
N PRO A 83 -27.96 3.14 -20.50
CA PRO A 83 -27.58 3.80 -19.25
C PRO A 83 -26.83 2.88 -18.28
N GLN A 84 -26.48 1.66 -18.71
CA GLN A 84 -26.08 0.56 -17.84
C GLN A 84 -24.58 0.52 -17.49
N TYR A 85 -23.84 1.61 -17.74
CA TYR A 85 -22.44 1.76 -17.30
C TYR A 85 -22.15 3.04 -16.49
N ASP A 86 -23.15 3.89 -16.23
CA ASP A 86 -22.99 5.09 -15.41
C ASP A 86 -23.72 4.99 -14.06
N ASN A 87 -23.75 3.78 -13.50
CA ASN A 87 -23.85 3.66 -12.05
C ASN A 87 -22.41 3.54 -11.53
N PRO A 88 -21.77 4.64 -11.05
CA PRO A 88 -20.70 4.47 -10.09
C PRO A 88 -21.36 3.82 -8.89
N GLN A 89 -21.35 2.48 -8.86
CA GLN A 89 -21.77 1.66 -7.74
C GLN A 89 -21.35 2.42 -6.49
N LEU A 90 -22.30 2.69 -5.60
CA LEU A 90 -22.00 3.02 -4.21
C LEU A 90 -20.84 2.11 -3.82
N GLU A 91 -19.61 2.64 -3.79
CA GLU A 91 -18.45 1.87 -3.36
C GLU A 91 -18.79 1.55 -1.92
N ASN A 92 -19.31 0.36 -1.66
CA ASN A 92 -19.67 -0.04 -0.32
C ASN A 92 -18.39 0.12 0.50
N PRO A 93 -18.35 1.07 1.44
CA PRO A 93 -17.11 1.40 2.13
C PRO A 93 -16.62 0.22 2.98
N ARG A 94 -17.45 -0.81 3.17
CA ARG A 94 -17.13 -2.07 3.87
C ARG A 94 -17.06 -3.28 2.93
N ALA A 95 -16.91 -3.08 1.62
CA ALA A 95 -16.74 -4.19 0.69
C ALA A 95 -15.53 -5.05 1.09
N HIS A 96 -15.76 -6.36 1.22
CA HIS A 96 -14.68 -7.32 1.41
C HIS A 96 -13.74 -7.27 0.21
N THR A 97 -12.44 -7.16 0.48
CA THR A 97 -11.42 -7.19 -0.57
C THR A 97 -11.09 -8.64 -0.88
N PRO A 98 -10.91 -9.04 -2.15
CA PRO A 98 -10.58 -10.43 -2.48
C PRO A 98 -9.25 -10.85 -1.83
N PHE A 99 -9.15 -12.12 -1.44
CA PHE A 99 -7.94 -12.71 -0.87
C PHE A 99 -6.80 -12.59 -1.90
N HIS A 100 -5.76 -11.82 -1.56
CA HIS A 100 -4.58 -11.70 -2.39
C HIS A 100 -3.59 -12.82 -2.08
N ILE A 101 -3.39 -13.72 -3.04
CA ILE A 101 -2.46 -14.84 -2.93
C ILE A 101 -1.32 -14.60 -3.93
N PRO A 102 -0.07 -14.39 -3.47
CA PRO A 102 1.08 -14.27 -4.36
C PRO A 102 1.30 -15.54 -5.16
N THR A 103 1.87 -15.41 -6.36
CA THR A 103 2.10 -16.54 -7.29
C THR A 103 2.79 -17.73 -6.62
N GLN A 104 3.79 -17.47 -5.77
CA GLN A 104 4.56 -18.51 -5.06
C GLN A 104 3.75 -19.29 -4.01
N ALA A 105 2.62 -18.75 -3.55
CA ALA A 105 1.77 -19.38 -2.55
C ALA A 105 0.46 -19.94 -3.15
N LYS A 106 0.21 -19.77 -4.46
CA LYS A 106 -1.04 -20.20 -5.12
C LYS A 106 -1.30 -21.70 -4.98
N LEU A 107 -0.25 -22.52 -5.00
CA LEU A 107 -0.37 -23.98 -4.90
C LEU A 107 -0.78 -24.44 -3.49
N PHE A 108 -0.56 -23.60 -2.48
CA PHE A 108 -0.80 -23.93 -1.08
C PHE A 108 -2.15 -23.43 -0.59
N VAL A 109 -2.83 -22.55 -1.34
CA VAL A 109 -4.15 -22.03 -0.96
C VAL A 109 -5.21 -22.66 -1.83
N GLN A 110 -6.18 -23.33 -1.19
CA GLN A 110 -7.31 -23.95 -1.86
C GLN A 110 -8.28 -22.90 -2.43
N SER A 111 -9.14 -23.32 -3.37
CA SER A 111 -10.20 -22.46 -3.94
C SER A 111 -11.17 -21.89 -2.89
N ASN A 112 -11.35 -22.61 -1.78
CA ASN A 112 -12.14 -22.16 -0.62
C ASN A 112 -11.39 -21.18 0.32
N GLY A 113 -10.15 -20.78 -0.02
CA GLY A 113 -9.32 -19.90 0.78
C GLY A 113 -8.62 -20.58 1.97
N ARG A 114 -8.70 -21.90 2.12
CA ARG A 114 -7.97 -22.64 3.17
C ARG A 114 -6.51 -22.84 2.79
N LEU A 115 -5.62 -22.57 3.74
CA LEU A 115 -4.18 -22.80 3.60
C LEU A 115 -3.84 -24.28 3.84
N LYS A 116 -3.17 -24.93 2.88
CA LYS A 116 -2.53 -26.24 3.05
C LYS A 116 -1.13 -26.01 3.62
N THR A 117 -0.92 -26.40 4.86
CA THR A 117 0.36 -26.24 5.56
C THR A 117 0.56 -27.37 6.59
N THR A 118 1.73 -27.41 7.22
CA THR A 118 2.08 -28.40 8.25
C THR A 118 1.29 -28.19 9.55
N PRO A 119 1.07 -29.24 10.38
CA PRO A 119 0.39 -29.12 11.68
C PRO A 119 0.99 -28.05 12.59
N ASP A 120 2.31 -27.94 12.66
CA ASP A 120 3.01 -26.96 13.51
C ASP A 120 2.66 -25.51 13.14
N VAL A 121 2.48 -25.22 11.85
CA VAL A 121 2.08 -23.89 11.37
C VAL A 121 0.62 -23.63 11.73
N TRP A 122 -0.24 -24.64 11.61
CA TRP A 122 -1.64 -24.51 12.03
C TRP A 122 -1.76 -24.24 13.52
N GLN A 123 -0.99 -24.95 14.34
CA GLN A 123 -0.90 -24.73 15.77
C GLN A 123 -0.41 -23.30 16.05
N PHE A 124 0.66 -22.85 15.40
CA PHE A 124 1.15 -21.47 15.53
C PHE A 124 0.07 -20.42 15.21
N LEU A 125 -0.65 -20.55 14.09
CA LEU A 125 -1.70 -19.62 13.69
C LEU A 125 -2.86 -19.60 14.70
N HIS A 126 -3.24 -20.78 15.20
CA HIS A 126 -4.29 -20.93 16.21
C HIS A 126 -3.88 -20.31 17.56
N GLU A 127 -2.68 -20.63 18.06
CA GLU A 127 -2.13 -20.11 19.32
C GLU A 127 -2.00 -18.60 19.32
N THR A 128 -1.54 -18.04 18.20
CA THR A 128 -1.28 -16.60 18.10
C THR A 128 -2.51 -15.79 17.68
N GLY A 129 -3.54 -16.44 17.13
CA GLY A 129 -4.68 -15.76 16.52
C GLY A 129 -4.31 -14.91 15.31
N ILE A 130 -3.14 -15.14 14.69
CA ILE A 130 -2.73 -14.43 13.50
C ILE A 130 -3.49 -15.00 12.29
N GLU A 131 -4.07 -14.10 11.53
CA GLU A 131 -4.80 -14.41 10.32
C GLU A 131 -3.88 -14.44 9.10
N TYR A 132 -4.01 -15.48 8.28
CA TYR A 132 -3.28 -15.56 7.01
C TYR A 132 -4.06 -14.98 5.83
N ASN A 133 -5.39 -14.89 5.96
CA ASN A 133 -6.26 -14.41 4.90
C ASN A 133 -6.44 -12.88 4.99
N ASN A 134 -5.77 -12.16 4.09
CA ASN A 134 -5.85 -10.71 4.07
C ASN A 134 -7.17 -10.12 3.54
N SER A 135 -8.10 -10.95 3.04
CA SER A 135 -9.47 -10.53 2.72
C SER A 135 -10.29 -10.11 3.95
N LYS A 136 -9.84 -10.52 5.15
CA LYS A 136 -10.47 -10.14 6.42
C LYS A 136 -10.30 -8.65 6.74
N ALA A 137 -9.29 -8.00 6.17
CA ALA A 137 -9.17 -6.54 6.27
C ALA A 137 -10.21 -5.84 5.40
N LEU A 138 -10.99 -4.96 6.00
CA LEU A 138 -12.01 -4.19 5.32
C LEU A 138 -11.39 -2.96 4.70
N LYS A 139 -11.81 -2.59 3.49
CA LYS A 139 -11.53 -1.25 2.95
C LYS A 139 -12.07 -0.24 3.96
N ILE A 140 -11.33 0.84 4.21
CA ILE A 140 -11.78 1.91 5.09
C ILE A 140 -12.13 3.15 4.28
N TRP A 141 -13.20 3.83 4.69
CA TRP A 141 -13.56 5.12 4.12
C TRP A 141 -12.71 6.23 4.74
N LEU A 142 -11.93 6.93 3.91
CA LEU A 142 -10.95 7.94 4.36
C LEU A 142 -11.57 9.33 4.61
N GLY A 143 -12.88 9.40 4.88
CA GLY A 143 -13.62 10.65 5.04
C GLY A 143 -14.06 11.29 3.71
N PRO A 144 -14.52 12.55 3.75
CA PRO A 144 -14.99 13.29 2.57
C PRO A 144 -13.93 13.33 1.44
N GLU A 145 -12.66 13.39 1.83
CA GLU A 145 -11.51 13.44 0.92
C GLU A 145 -11.08 12.07 0.40
N SER A 146 -11.83 11.00 0.67
CA SER A 146 -11.45 9.63 0.32
C SER A 146 -11.19 9.46 -1.17
N LYS A 147 -12.04 10.04 -2.04
CA LYS A 147 -11.81 9.97 -3.50
C LYS A 147 -10.54 10.70 -3.90
N ARG A 148 -10.28 11.87 -3.32
CA ARG A 148 -9.08 12.67 -3.60
C ARG A 148 -7.82 11.92 -3.17
N ILE A 149 -7.79 11.37 -1.96
CA ILE A 149 -6.62 10.65 -1.42
C ILE A 149 -6.37 9.36 -2.21
N THR A 150 -7.39 8.52 -2.40
CA THR A 150 -7.23 7.26 -3.15
C THR A 150 -6.81 7.51 -4.60
N THR A 151 -7.26 8.61 -5.21
CA THR A 151 -6.85 9.00 -6.57
C THR A 151 -5.45 9.59 -6.63
N ASN A 152 -5.09 10.48 -5.69
CA ASN A 152 -3.80 11.15 -5.66
C ASN A 152 -2.67 10.18 -5.34
N PHE A 153 -2.88 9.32 -4.34
CA PHE A 153 -1.91 8.29 -3.95
C PHE A 153 -2.06 6.98 -4.73
N ARG A 154 -3.09 6.86 -5.61
CA ARG A 154 -3.42 5.64 -6.35
C ARG A 154 -3.38 4.40 -5.45
N CYS A 155 -4.07 4.48 -4.32
CA CYS A 155 -3.99 3.48 -3.26
C CYS A 155 -5.36 2.96 -2.80
N ILE A 156 -5.34 1.77 -2.22
CA ILE A 156 -6.44 1.24 -1.41
C ILE A 156 -5.90 1.09 0.01
N VAL A 157 -6.67 1.53 1.01
CA VAL A 157 -6.32 1.34 2.41
C VAL A 157 -7.35 0.42 3.04
N GLN A 158 -6.86 -0.59 3.76
CA GLN A 158 -7.68 -1.53 4.49
C GLN A 158 -7.21 -1.61 5.94
N TYR A 159 -8.13 -1.95 6.83
CA TYR A 159 -7.88 -2.13 8.25
C TYR A 159 -8.57 -3.39 8.76
N SER A 160 -7.91 -4.08 9.68
CA SER A 160 -8.49 -5.14 10.50
C SER A 160 -8.05 -4.94 11.95
N PRO A 161 -8.94 -5.14 12.94
CA PRO A 161 -8.52 -5.24 14.34
C PRO A 161 -7.70 -6.51 14.63
N GLU A 162 -7.71 -7.48 13.72
CA GLU A 162 -6.92 -8.72 13.80
C GLU A 162 -5.53 -8.53 13.19
N TYR A 163 -4.57 -9.32 13.68
CA TYR A 163 -3.23 -9.35 13.10
C TYR A 163 -3.22 -10.24 11.86
N ILE A 164 -2.81 -9.69 10.73
CA ILE A 164 -2.83 -10.38 9.43
C ILE A 164 -1.39 -10.52 8.93
N LEU A 165 -1.00 -11.74 8.54
CA LEU A 165 0.28 -12.01 7.90
C LEU A 165 0.45 -11.21 6.61
N HIS A 166 1.69 -10.81 6.35
CA HIS A 166 2.05 -10.29 5.04
C HIS A 166 1.87 -11.40 3.98
N PRO A 167 1.10 -11.19 2.89
CA PRO A 167 0.77 -12.26 1.95
C PRO A 167 1.99 -12.93 1.31
N TYR A 168 3.08 -12.19 1.11
CA TYR A 168 4.31 -12.73 0.55
C TYR A 168 5.06 -13.66 1.50
N HIS A 169 4.68 -13.74 2.78
CA HIS A 169 5.25 -14.72 3.72
C HIS A 169 4.51 -16.07 3.66
N LEU A 170 3.37 -16.16 2.96
CA LEU A 170 2.67 -17.43 2.75
C LEU A 170 3.52 -18.46 1.99
N GLN A 171 4.47 -18.01 1.17
CA GLN A 171 5.40 -18.91 0.46
C GLN A 171 6.28 -19.75 1.42
N TYR A 172 6.44 -19.32 2.67
CA TYR A 172 7.18 -20.06 3.69
C TYR A 172 6.30 -21.04 4.47
N LEU A 173 4.98 -21.01 4.27
CA LEU A 173 4.02 -21.87 4.96
C LEU A 173 3.62 -23.06 4.09
N THR A 174 4.60 -23.71 3.49
CA THR A 174 4.38 -24.81 2.54
C THR A 174 3.84 -26.06 3.25
N PRO A 175 3.10 -26.94 2.55
CA PRO A 175 2.63 -28.21 3.11
C PRO A 175 3.75 -29.21 3.39
N HIS A 176 4.89 -29.09 2.70
CA HIS A 176 6.06 -29.96 2.87
C HIS A 176 7.08 -29.44 3.90
N GLY A 177 6.76 -28.34 4.58
CA GLY A 177 7.70 -27.62 5.44
C GLY A 177 8.66 -26.75 4.63
N HIS A 178 8.98 -25.59 5.18
CA HIS A 178 9.99 -24.69 4.63
C HIS A 178 11.08 -24.47 5.69
N PRO A 179 12.37 -24.52 5.33
CA PRO A 179 13.46 -24.38 6.32
C PRO A 179 13.43 -23.06 7.08
N LEU A 180 12.91 -21.99 6.46
CA LEU A 180 12.73 -20.68 7.09
C LEU A 180 11.42 -20.50 7.87
N ALA A 181 10.51 -21.48 7.88
CA ALA A 181 9.24 -21.36 8.59
C ALA A 181 9.42 -21.11 10.10
N PRO A 182 10.31 -21.82 10.83
CA PRO A 182 10.50 -21.57 12.26
C PRO A 182 11.00 -20.16 12.57
N ALA A 183 11.96 -19.66 11.78
CA ALA A 183 12.49 -18.30 11.92
C ALA A 183 11.41 -17.24 11.66
N MET A 184 10.57 -17.45 10.64
CA MET A 184 9.45 -16.57 10.32
C MET A 184 8.39 -16.58 11.42
N MET A 185 8.02 -17.75 11.95
CA MET A 185 7.09 -17.85 13.08
C MET A 185 7.64 -17.15 14.33
N ALA A 186 8.92 -17.34 14.66
CA ALA A 186 9.58 -16.64 15.76
C ALA A 186 9.54 -15.11 15.56
N GLN A 187 9.80 -14.63 14.35
CA GLN A 187 9.71 -13.21 14.02
C GLN A 187 8.31 -12.64 14.27
N TYR A 188 7.25 -13.36 13.89
CA TYR A 188 5.88 -12.91 14.14
C TYR A 188 5.46 -12.99 15.59
N ARG A 189 5.94 -13.99 16.35
CA ARG A 189 5.77 -14.03 17.82
C ARG A 189 6.37 -12.78 18.46
N GLN A 190 7.61 -12.44 18.10
CA GLN A 190 8.25 -11.22 18.58
C GLN A 190 7.48 -9.96 18.14
N LYS A 191 7.03 -9.92 16.88
CA LYS A 191 6.27 -8.80 16.34
C LYS A 191 4.93 -8.56 17.05
N LEU A 192 4.26 -9.61 17.53
CA LEU A 192 3.03 -9.49 18.32
C LEU A 192 3.26 -8.77 19.65
N VAL A 193 4.43 -9.00 20.27
CA VAL A 193 4.82 -8.36 21.53
C VAL A 193 5.25 -6.91 21.28
N ASP A 194 6.07 -6.70 20.26
CA ASP A 194 6.71 -5.41 20.02
C ASP A 194 5.80 -4.37 19.36
N GLN A 195 4.78 -4.81 18.60
CA GLN A 195 3.99 -3.93 17.75
C GLN A 195 2.49 -4.13 17.97
N GLN A 196 1.84 -3.05 18.45
CA GLN A 196 0.39 -3.03 18.61
C GLN A 196 -0.33 -2.91 17.27
N LEU A 197 0.14 -2.04 16.36
CA LEU A 197 -0.40 -1.88 15.01
C LEU A 197 0.60 -2.32 13.94
N TRP A 198 0.21 -3.28 13.10
CA TRP A 198 1.02 -3.73 11.98
C TRP A 198 0.68 -2.92 10.74
N ILE A 199 1.66 -2.26 10.15
CA ILE A 199 1.49 -1.52 8.90
C ILE A 199 2.35 -2.19 7.84
N TYR A 200 1.74 -2.59 6.74
CA TYR A 200 2.50 -3.02 5.57
C TYR A 200 1.89 -2.53 4.27
N THR A 201 2.73 -2.47 3.24
CA THR A 201 2.35 -1.96 1.94
C THR A 201 2.54 -3.04 0.87
N MET A 202 1.46 -3.33 0.15
CA MET A 202 1.48 -4.17 -1.05
C MET A 202 1.58 -3.29 -2.29
N ASN A 203 2.33 -3.72 -3.30
CA ASN A 203 2.42 -3.03 -4.57
C ASN A 203 1.90 -3.94 -5.67
N ARG A 204 0.94 -3.46 -6.47
CA ARG A 204 0.38 -4.24 -7.59
C ARG A 204 1.03 -3.97 -8.95
N CYS A 205 1.89 -2.95 -9.06
CA CYS A 205 2.72 -2.71 -10.24
C CYS A 205 4.19 -2.95 -9.88
N GLY A 206 4.95 -3.53 -10.82
CA GLY A 206 6.32 -4.05 -10.67
C GLY A 206 7.42 -3.03 -10.35
N PHE A 207 7.08 -1.94 -9.67
CA PHE A 207 8.03 -0.95 -9.22
C PHE A 207 8.83 -1.51 -8.04
N ASN A 208 10.02 -2.03 -8.33
CA ASN A 208 11.01 -2.43 -7.34
C ASN A 208 12.16 -1.43 -7.36
N GLY A 209 12.51 -0.90 -6.18
CA GLY A 209 13.62 0.05 -6.06
C GLY A 209 13.56 0.89 -4.78
N VAL A 210 14.55 1.76 -4.65
CA VAL A 210 14.74 2.66 -3.50
C VAL A 210 13.51 3.53 -3.25
N VAL A 211 12.86 4.04 -4.31
CA VAL A 211 11.66 4.89 -4.20
C VAL A 211 10.52 4.16 -3.49
N LYS A 212 10.32 2.87 -3.76
CA LYS A 212 9.31 2.06 -3.05
C LYS A 212 9.58 2.07 -1.55
N GLY A 213 10.81 1.77 -1.15
CA GLY A 213 11.19 1.75 0.27
C GLY A 213 11.02 3.13 0.93
N ILE A 214 11.44 4.20 0.25
CA ILE A 214 11.29 5.58 0.74
C ILE A 214 9.81 5.95 0.88
N THR A 215 9.01 5.73 -0.15
CA THR A 215 7.57 6.07 -0.15
C THR A 215 6.83 5.29 0.93
N GLN A 216 7.09 3.99 1.06
CA GLN A 216 6.48 3.17 2.11
C GLN A 216 6.83 3.70 3.51
N ARG A 217 8.10 3.99 3.75
CA ARG A 217 8.56 4.56 5.04
C ARG A 217 7.91 5.91 5.32
N ARG A 218 7.81 6.76 4.29
CA ARG A 218 7.21 8.10 4.42
C ARG A 218 5.72 8.03 4.73
N LEU A 219 4.97 7.16 4.06
CA LEU A 219 3.54 6.97 4.33
C LEU A 219 3.29 6.34 5.70
N ALA A 220 4.05 5.31 6.07
CA ALA A 220 3.94 4.68 7.38
C ALA A 220 4.33 5.63 8.52
N GLY A 221 5.39 6.41 8.35
CA GLY A 221 5.82 7.42 9.32
C GLY A 221 4.82 8.55 9.49
N ALA A 222 4.22 9.03 8.39
CA ALA A 222 3.16 10.04 8.44
C ALA A 222 1.90 9.52 9.12
N LEU A 223 1.53 8.26 8.89
CA LEU A 223 0.42 7.61 9.59
C LEU A 223 0.73 7.46 11.09
N ALA A 224 1.92 6.98 11.45
CA ALA A 224 2.31 6.85 12.85
C ALA A 224 2.27 8.20 13.58
N SER A 225 2.85 9.24 12.97
CA SER A 225 2.85 10.60 13.55
C SER A 225 1.42 11.12 13.74
N ALA A 226 0.56 10.98 12.74
CA ALA A 226 -0.84 11.40 12.85
C ALA A 226 -1.65 10.60 13.89
N LEU A 227 -1.30 9.34 14.14
CA LEU A 227 -1.90 8.56 15.23
C LEU A 227 -1.43 9.04 16.60
N GLU A 228 -0.15 9.44 16.73
CA GLU A 228 0.37 10.07 17.96
C GLU A 228 -0.39 11.37 18.25
N ASP A 229 -0.60 12.22 17.24
CA ASP A 229 -1.36 13.48 17.36
C ASP A 229 -2.82 13.26 17.81
N LEU A 230 -3.40 12.10 17.48
CA LEU A 230 -4.75 11.71 17.92
C LEU A 230 -4.80 11.09 19.33
N GLY A 231 -3.67 11.06 20.04
CA GLY A 231 -3.59 10.51 21.40
C GLY A 231 -3.33 9.00 21.45
N HIS A 232 -2.78 8.41 20.38
CA HIS A 232 -2.36 7.00 20.36
C HIS A 232 -0.83 6.84 20.31
N PRO A 233 -0.06 7.35 21.31
CA PRO A 233 1.39 7.23 21.33
C PRO A 233 1.81 5.75 21.38
N GLY A 234 2.78 5.36 20.55
CA GLY A 234 3.19 3.94 20.46
C GLY A 234 2.10 3.01 19.89
N THR A 235 1.02 3.58 19.33
CA THR A 235 -0.13 2.94 18.67
C THR A 235 -1.05 2.14 19.58
N GLY A 236 -1.75 2.78 20.54
CA GLY A 236 -2.84 2.18 21.35
C GLY A 236 -3.99 1.50 20.58
N ILE A 237 -3.91 1.48 19.25
CA ILE A 237 -4.79 0.78 18.32
C ILE A 237 -4.15 -0.55 17.93
N ARG A 238 -4.91 -1.65 18.01
CA ARG A 238 -4.42 -2.98 17.65
C ARG A 238 -4.91 -3.44 16.29
N GLY A 239 -4.08 -4.23 15.62
CA GLY A 239 -4.45 -4.94 14.40
C GLY A 239 -3.53 -4.66 13.23
N THR A 240 -4.08 -4.62 12.02
CA THR A 240 -3.32 -4.52 10.77
C THR A 240 -3.88 -3.48 9.82
N VAL A 241 -3.01 -2.61 9.32
CA VAL A 241 -3.24 -1.68 8.22
C VAL A 241 -2.55 -2.19 6.97
N ILE A 242 -3.33 -2.37 5.91
CA ILE A 242 -2.84 -2.81 4.60
C ILE A 242 -2.99 -1.65 3.62
N ILE A 243 -1.86 -1.18 3.10
CA ILE A 243 -1.83 -0.13 2.08
C ILE A 243 -1.49 -0.81 0.74
N THR A 244 -2.42 -0.83 -0.20
CA THR A 244 -2.15 -1.34 -1.55
C THR A 244 -1.88 -0.18 -2.49
N LEU A 245 -0.63 0.02 -2.89
CA LEU A 245 -0.23 1.00 -3.91
C LEU A 245 -0.39 0.40 -5.30
N ARG A 246 -1.18 1.06 -6.14
CA ARG A 246 -1.28 0.76 -7.58
C ARG A 246 -0.22 1.52 -8.37
N ASP A 247 0.17 2.70 -7.89
CA ASP A 247 1.22 3.54 -8.48
C ASP A 247 2.09 4.17 -7.39
N VAL A 248 3.34 3.69 -7.28
CA VAL A 248 4.29 4.13 -6.26
C VAL A 248 4.83 5.54 -6.55
N LEU A 249 5.01 5.90 -7.82
CA LEU A 249 5.52 7.21 -8.20
C LEU A 249 4.51 8.28 -7.88
N LYS A 250 3.23 8.04 -8.21
CA LYS A 250 2.17 8.98 -7.85
C LYS A 250 2.06 9.15 -6.34
N ALA A 251 2.15 8.08 -5.56
CA ALA A 251 2.21 8.17 -4.11
C ALA A 251 3.45 8.93 -3.60
N ALA A 252 4.59 8.81 -4.28
CA ALA A 252 5.84 9.50 -3.94
C ALA A 252 5.77 11.01 -4.17
N HIS A 253 5.05 11.47 -5.19
CA HIS A 253 4.94 12.91 -5.49
C HIS A 253 3.97 13.66 -4.56
N ASN A 254 3.08 12.95 -3.87
CA ASN A 254 2.07 13.58 -3.00
C ASN A 254 2.56 13.73 -1.55
N PRO A 255 2.14 14.77 -0.83
CA PRO A 255 2.57 15.04 0.54
C PRO A 255 2.01 13.99 1.53
N ALA A 256 2.89 13.21 2.15
CA ALA A 256 2.49 12.06 2.97
C ALA A 256 1.65 12.42 4.21
N HIS A 257 1.77 13.63 4.76
CA HIS A 257 0.99 14.05 5.93
C HIS A 257 -0.52 14.05 5.64
N LEU A 258 -0.95 14.44 4.42
CA LEU A 258 -2.36 14.38 4.03
C LEU A 258 -2.90 12.95 4.02
N PHE A 259 -2.07 12.01 3.57
CA PHE A 259 -2.42 10.59 3.63
C PHE A 259 -2.47 10.10 5.08
N GLY A 260 -1.43 10.39 5.86
CA GLY A 260 -1.31 9.96 7.26
C GLY A 260 -2.50 10.40 8.11
N GLN A 261 -2.86 11.68 8.05
CA GLN A 261 -3.96 12.26 8.81
C GLN A 261 -5.31 11.60 8.50
N ALA A 262 -5.65 11.47 7.21
CA ALA A 262 -6.93 10.90 6.81
C ALA A 262 -7.05 9.40 7.16
N VAL A 263 -5.95 8.65 7.00
CA VAL A 263 -5.90 7.23 7.38
C VAL A 263 -5.97 7.07 8.90
N ALA A 264 -5.23 7.89 9.67
CA ALA A 264 -5.24 7.87 11.13
C ALA A 264 -6.65 8.13 11.70
N GLN A 265 -7.32 9.18 11.22
CA GLN A 265 -8.69 9.51 11.64
C GLN A 265 -9.68 8.37 11.33
N SER A 266 -9.50 7.71 10.19
CA SER A 266 -10.36 6.62 9.79
C SER A 266 -10.13 5.37 10.63
N ILE A 267 -8.87 5.03 10.91
CA ILE A 267 -8.51 3.92 11.78
C ILE A 267 -9.01 4.17 13.21
N ASP A 268 -8.82 5.38 13.76
CA ASP A 268 -9.31 5.74 15.10
C ASP A 268 -10.83 5.53 15.22
N ARG A 269 -11.59 5.97 14.20
CA ARG A 269 -13.04 5.74 14.14
C ARG A 269 -13.40 4.25 14.07
N GLU A 270 -12.77 3.48 13.19
CA GLU A 270 -13.05 2.04 13.06
C GLU A 270 -12.65 1.28 14.34
N TRP A 271 -11.54 1.66 14.97
CA TRP A 271 -11.10 1.06 16.23
C TRP A 271 -12.07 1.34 17.37
N LYS A 272 -12.51 2.59 17.53
CA LYS A 272 -13.55 2.94 18.50
C LYS A 272 -14.83 2.13 18.23
N GLN A 273 -15.30 2.05 16.99
CA GLN A 273 -16.46 1.23 16.64
C GLN A 273 -16.27 -0.25 16.99
N HIS A 274 -15.09 -0.82 16.73
CA HIS A 274 -14.77 -2.19 17.12
C HIS A 274 -14.85 -2.40 18.64
N LEU A 275 -14.28 -1.49 19.42
CA LEU A 275 -14.34 -1.53 20.89
C LEU A 275 -15.79 -1.45 21.40
N TRP A 276 -16.60 -0.56 20.82
CA TRP A 276 -18.02 -0.45 21.15
C TRP A 276 -18.78 -1.75 20.88
N ARG A 277 -18.58 -2.38 19.71
CA ARG A 277 -19.21 -3.67 19.37
C ARG A 277 -18.80 -4.78 20.32
N LYS A 278 -17.51 -4.85 20.64
CA LYS A 278 -16.98 -5.86 21.58
C LYS A 278 -17.58 -5.70 22.99
N LYS A 279 -17.85 -4.46 23.42
CA LYS A 279 -18.50 -4.19 24.71
C LYS A 279 -20.00 -4.52 24.67
N SER A 280 -20.67 -4.34 23.53
CA SER A 280 -22.10 -4.58 23.37
C SER A 280 -22.49 -6.02 23.07
N ASP A 281 -21.54 -6.94 22.87
CA ASP A 281 -21.80 -8.37 22.68
C ASP A 281 -21.77 -9.13 24.03
N PRO A 282 -22.91 -9.35 24.72
CA PRO A 282 -22.95 -10.02 26.02
C PRO A 282 -22.55 -11.50 25.95
N VAL A 283 -22.64 -12.13 24.76
CA VAL A 283 -22.36 -13.56 24.55
C VAL A 283 -20.87 -13.92 24.71
N ARG A 284 -19.96 -12.94 24.68
CA ARG A 284 -18.52 -13.13 24.88
C ARG A 284 -18.00 -12.65 26.24
N SER A 285 -18.88 -12.17 27.13
CA SER A 285 -18.50 -11.76 28.48
C SER A 285 -18.43 -12.99 29.40
N PRO A 286 -17.27 -13.37 29.96
CA PRO A 286 -17.13 -14.57 30.79
C PRO A 286 -17.86 -14.51 32.15
N ARG A 287 -18.77 -13.55 32.37
CA ARG A 287 -19.22 -13.15 33.70
C ARG A 287 -20.69 -13.48 34.02
N ALA A 288 -21.32 -14.38 33.26
CA ALA A 288 -22.71 -14.78 33.49
C ALA A 288 -22.91 -16.31 33.72
N GLN A 289 -21.90 -17.02 34.24
CA GLN A 289 -22.03 -18.43 34.67
C GLN A 289 -21.57 -18.66 36.11
N ARG A 290 -21.88 -17.73 37.02
CA ARG A 290 -21.95 -18.05 38.45
C ARG A 290 -23.27 -17.48 38.95
N PHE A 291 -23.93 -18.23 39.83
CA PHE A 291 -25.28 -18.04 40.38
C PHE A 291 -26.38 -18.70 39.55
N GLY A 292 -26.62 -19.98 39.86
CA GLY A 292 -27.76 -20.71 39.32
C GLY A 292 -27.78 -22.22 39.60
N GLN A 293 -27.22 -22.69 40.72
CA GLN A 293 -27.61 -23.97 41.32
C GLN A 293 -27.58 -23.78 42.84
N GLY A 294 -28.78 -23.64 43.40
CA GLY A 294 -29.13 -23.81 44.80
C GLY A 294 -30.36 -24.70 44.83
#